data_AF-A0A7S2P4D1-F1
#
_entry.id   AF-A0A7S2P4D1-F1
#
_cell.length_a   1.000
_cell.length_b   1.000
_cell.length_c   1.000
_cell.angle_alpha   90.00
_cell.angle_beta   90.00
_cell.angle_gamma   90.00
#
_symmetry.space_group_name_H-M   'P 1'
#
loop_
_entity.id
_entity.type
_entity.pdbx_description
1 polymer ?
#
loop_
_entity_poly.entity_id
_entity_poly.type
_entity_poly.pdbx_seq_one_letter_code
_entity_poly.pdbx_strand_id
1 'polypeptide(L)'
;MYNGFIEFLKEKNITSSSTWRSFYDSLDMEDRSDSRLTTMISEHERQRTFADFVADMRREEDGKRRELKRTENADKESFRDFLSRRSKDGLLSTTSTWDIVKDEIMIDQSYTQIAKHGERFTRDVFDDFMKDLVYTYRHDKAFIVHLLSTNKIDLVPSACSTYENFVQLLLSTAGKTFESECKKVLQRESIASAKIFFEEILVTDGSASLLETTLSKDTEKDDNDSSDDGEISEDGEVCSEDGEIQEEGELPSIHTVLKKRRLLK
;
A
#
# COMPACT_ATOMS: atom_id res chain seq x y z
N MET A 1 0.51 45.06 15.76
CA MET A 1 0.40 43.73 15.11
C MET A 1 0.21 43.96 13.63
N TYR A 2 1.09 43.41 12.81
CA TYR A 2 1.28 43.71 11.38
C TYR A 2 0.18 43.12 10.47
N ASN A 3 -1.08 43.30 10.86
CA ASN A 3 -2.23 42.70 10.17
C ASN A 3 -2.38 43.25 8.75
N GLY A 4 -2.08 44.53 8.52
CA GLY A 4 -2.18 45.15 7.19
C GLY A 4 -1.22 44.55 6.17
N PHE A 5 0.03 44.22 6.57
CA PHE A 5 0.98 43.59 5.65
C PHE A 5 0.61 42.12 5.37
N ILE A 6 0.16 41.37 6.38
CA ILE A 6 -0.34 39.99 6.17
C ILE A 6 -1.61 39.97 5.30
N GLU A 7 -2.53 40.92 5.46
CA GLU A 7 -3.69 41.08 4.58
C GLU A 7 -3.28 41.37 3.13
N PHE A 8 -2.30 42.25 2.94
CA PHE A 8 -1.68 42.49 1.64
C PHE A 8 -1.09 41.21 1.05
N LEU A 9 -0.36 40.41 1.84
CA LEU A 9 0.18 39.12 1.38
C LEU A 9 -0.93 38.13 0.98
N LYS A 10 -2.06 38.11 1.69
CA LYS A 10 -3.21 37.23 1.38
C LYS A 10 -3.96 37.64 0.11
N GLU A 11 -3.98 38.93 -0.23
CA GLU A 11 -4.57 39.43 -1.47
C GLU A 11 -3.71 39.10 -2.70
N LYS A 12 -2.43 38.76 -2.49
CA LYS A 12 -1.51 38.36 -3.54
C LYS A 12 -1.48 36.83 -3.66
N ASN A 13 -1.32 36.34 -4.89
CA ASN A 13 -1.25 34.91 -5.22
C ASN A 13 0.10 34.29 -4.80
N ILE A 14 0.45 34.41 -3.52
CA ILE A 14 1.66 33.83 -2.95
C ILE A 14 1.41 32.34 -2.73
N THR A 15 2.39 31.53 -3.09
CA THR A 15 2.37 30.07 -2.90
C THR A 15 3.37 29.67 -1.83
N SER A 16 3.26 28.44 -1.31
CA SER A 16 4.22 27.90 -0.34
C SER A 16 5.65 27.80 -0.89
N SER A 17 5.85 27.83 -2.21
CA SER A 17 7.17 27.84 -2.85
C SER A 17 7.71 29.25 -3.15
N SER A 18 6.92 30.30 -2.95
CA SER A 18 7.31 31.68 -3.27
C SER A 18 8.50 32.15 -2.43
N THR A 19 9.42 32.88 -3.06
CA THR A 19 10.53 33.57 -2.40
C THR A 19 10.25 35.07 -2.29
N TRP A 20 10.93 35.77 -1.38
CA TRP A 20 10.78 37.22 -1.24
C TRP A 20 11.05 37.95 -2.57
N ARG A 21 12.10 37.53 -3.28
CA ARG A 21 12.49 38.13 -4.57
C ARG A 21 11.44 37.92 -5.64
N SER A 22 10.99 36.67 -5.84
CA SER A 22 9.94 36.37 -6.82
C SER A 22 8.62 37.08 -6.51
N PHE A 23 8.30 37.24 -5.22
CA PHE A 23 7.12 37.98 -4.79
C PHE A 23 7.26 39.47 -5.09
N TYR A 24 8.39 40.08 -4.74
CA TYR A 24 8.60 41.51 -4.96
C TYR A 24 8.68 41.87 -6.45
N ASP A 25 9.28 40.99 -7.26
CA ASP A 25 9.37 41.14 -8.71
C ASP A 25 8.01 40.99 -9.39
N SER A 26 7.06 40.25 -8.80
CA SER A 26 5.70 40.10 -9.33
C SER A 26 4.73 41.24 -8.96
N LEU A 27 5.15 42.17 -8.10
CA LEU A 27 4.35 43.35 -7.73
C LEU A 27 4.38 44.41 -8.85
N ASP A 28 3.20 44.90 -9.21
CA ASP A 28 3.05 46.03 -10.12
C ASP A 28 3.36 47.39 -9.46
N MET A 29 3.24 48.48 -10.22
CA MET A 29 3.54 49.82 -9.68
C MET A 29 2.54 50.29 -8.61
N GLU A 30 1.30 49.83 -8.66
CA GLU A 30 0.26 50.18 -7.67
C GLU A 30 0.52 49.46 -6.35
N ASP A 31 0.89 48.18 -6.42
CA ASP A 31 1.26 47.33 -5.30
C ASP A 31 2.50 47.81 -4.57
N ARG A 32 3.51 48.27 -5.31
CA ARG A 32 4.73 48.86 -4.74
C ARG A 32 4.45 50.16 -3.99
N SER A 33 3.36 50.84 -4.35
CA SER A 33 2.91 52.07 -3.72
C SER A 33 1.89 51.84 -2.60
N ASP A 34 1.48 50.58 -2.36
CA ASP A 34 0.51 50.26 -1.32
C ASP A 34 1.06 50.65 0.07
N SER A 35 0.28 51.44 0.80
CA SER A 35 0.58 51.86 2.16
C SER A 35 0.84 50.67 3.10
N ARG A 36 0.20 49.51 2.89
CA ARG A 36 0.37 48.30 3.70
C ARG A 36 1.73 47.62 3.49
N LEU A 37 2.34 47.83 2.32
CA LEU A 37 3.70 47.37 2.00
C LEU A 37 4.76 48.39 2.48
N THR A 38 4.47 49.68 2.35
CA THR A 38 5.45 50.76 2.55
C THR A 38 5.46 51.33 3.97
N THR A 39 4.35 51.23 4.71
CA THR A 39 4.18 51.93 5.99
C THR A 39 4.54 51.04 7.18
N MET A 40 5.36 51.58 8.09
CA MET A 40 5.64 51.10 9.46
C MET A 40 6.59 49.91 9.67
N ILE A 41 7.11 49.26 8.64
CA ILE A 41 7.97 48.08 8.80
C ILE A 41 9.28 48.26 8.04
N SER A 42 10.42 47.92 8.66
CA SER A 42 11.71 47.88 7.95
C SER A 42 11.69 46.79 6.87
N GLU A 43 12.52 46.91 5.83
CA GLU A 43 12.57 45.89 4.77
C GLU A 43 12.88 44.49 5.33
N HIS A 44 13.82 44.41 6.26
CA HIS A 44 14.17 43.18 6.94
C HIS A 44 13.01 42.57 7.73
N GLU A 45 12.20 43.39 8.42
CA GLU A 45 11.00 42.90 9.09
C GLU A 45 9.91 42.47 8.11
N ARG A 46 9.80 43.09 6.93
CA ARG A 46 8.90 42.61 5.87
C ARG A 46 9.34 41.26 5.33
N GLN A 47 10.63 41.12 5.03
CA GLN A 47 11.22 39.86 4.60
C GLN A 47 11.01 38.76 5.64
N ARG A 48 11.20 39.06 6.92
CA ARG A 48 10.90 38.13 8.02
C ARG A 48 9.42 37.79 8.07
N THR A 49 8.53 38.78 8.05
CA THR A 49 7.08 38.56 8.11
C THR A 49 6.59 37.74 6.91
N PHE A 50 7.16 37.96 5.73
CA PHE A 50 6.90 37.16 4.53
C PHE A 50 7.41 35.72 4.69
N ALA A 51 8.62 35.54 5.21
CA ALA A 51 9.19 34.22 5.45
C ALA A 51 8.34 33.42 6.45
N ASP A 52 7.90 34.06 7.53
CA ASP A 52 6.98 33.48 8.51
C ASP A 52 5.65 33.10 7.86
N PHE A 53 5.07 33.98 7.04
CA PHE A 53 3.83 33.71 6.30
C PHE A 53 3.95 32.50 5.35
N VAL A 54 5.03 32.42 4.56
CA VAL A 54 5.29 31.28 3.67
C VAL A 54 5.54 30.00 4.46
N ALA A 55 6.26 30.08 5.59
CA ALA A 55 6.49 28.94 6.47
C ALA A 55 5.19 28.41 7.10
N ASP A 56 4.27 29.30 7.47
CA ASP A 56 2.96 28.93 7.99
C ASP A 56 2.11 28.26 6.90
N MET A 57 2.12 28.77 5.66
CA MET A 57 1.46 28.12 4.52
C MET A 57 2.00 26.70 4.28
N ARG A 58 3.33 26.53 4.27
CA ARG A 58 3.96 25.20 4.16
C ARG A 58 3.51 24.26 5.27
N ARG A 59 3.46 24.76 6.51
CA ARG A 59 3.05 23.98 7.68
C ARG A 59 1.59 23.55 7.58
N GLU A 60 0.72 24.42 7.08
CA GLU A 60 -0.70 24.12 6.88
C GLU A 60 -0.90 23.08 5.77
N GLU A 61 -0.24 23.24 4.62
CA GLU A 61 -0.28 22.27 3.52
C GLU A 61 0.27 20.90 3.95
N ASP A 62 1.41 20.89 4.65
CA ASP A 62 1.97 19.67 5.22
C ASP A 62 1.05 19.05 6.27
N GLY A 63 0.38 19.86 7.08
CA GLY A 63 -0.63 19.43 8.03
C GLY A 63 -1.78 18.71 7.34
N LYS A 64 -2.36 19.32 6.30
CA LYS A 64 -3.43 18.72 5.48
C LYS A 64 -2.97 17.43 4.81
N ARG A 65 -1.77 17.41 4.23
CA ARG A 65 -1.18 16.23 3.59
C ARG A 65 -0.96 15.09 4.58
N ARG A 66 -0.46 15.37 5.78
CA ARG A 66 -0.28 14.37 6.83
C ARG A 66 -1.61 13.82 7.32
N GLU A 67 -2.60 14.67 7.49
CA GLU A 67 -3.92 14.23 7.92
C GLU A 67 -4.60 13.36 6.88
N LEU A 68 -4.53 13.74 5.59
CA LEU A 68 -5.01 12.91 4.50
C LEU A 68 -4.37 11.51 4.53
N LYS A 69 -3.04 11.45 4.65
CA LYS A 69 -2.31 10.17 4.77
C LYS A 69 -2.73 9.36 6.00
N ARG A 70 -3.02 10.01 7.13
CA ARG A 70 -3.52 9.31 8.32
C ARG A 70 -4.88 8.70 8.08
N THR A 71 -5.80 9.46 7.48
CA THR A 71 -7.15 8.96 7.15
C THR A 71 -7.08 7.83 6.14
N GLU A 72 -6.28 7.97 5.08
CA GLU A 72 -6.04 6.91 4.09
C GLU A 72 -5.50 5.64 4.75
N ASN A 73 -4.50 5.76 5.63
CA ASN A 73 -3.94 4.60 6.33
C ASN A 73 -4.93 3.95 7.30
N ALA A 74 -5.74 4.75 8.00
CA ALA A 74 -6.78 4.22 8.89
C ALA A 74 -7.87 3.47 8.10
N ASP A 75 -8.28 4.01 6.95
CA ASP A 75 -9.25 3.36 6.06
C ASP A 75 -8.68 2.06 5.45
N LYS A 76 -7.40 2.08 5.05
CA LYS A 76 -6.67 0.88 4.59
C LYS A 76 -6.66 -0.21 5.65
N GLU A 77 -6.31 0.14 6.89
CA GLU A 77 -6.24 -0.81 7.99
C GLU A 77 -7.61 -1.39 8.31
N SER A 78 -8.64 -0.54 8.39
CA SER A 78 -10.02 -0.99 8.62
C SER A 78 -10.50 -1.95 7.53
N PHE A 79 -10.14 -1.70 6.28
CA PHE A 79 -10.47 -2.59 5.17
C PHE A 79 -9.64 -3.90 5.22
N ARG A 80 -8.36 -3.85 5.56
CA ARG A 80 -7.53 -5.05 5.78
C ARG A 80 -8.07 -5.91 6.91
N ASP A 81 -8.50 -5.32 8.01
CA ASP A 81 -9.15 -6.03 9.13
C ASP A 81 -10.45 -6.71 8.71
N PHE A 82 -11.22 -6.06 7.84
CA PHE A 82 -12.39 -6.68 7.23
C PHE A 82 -12.01 -7.88 6.36
N LEU A 83 -11.04 -7.74 5.45
CA LEU A 83 -10.56 -8.84 4.59
C LEU A 83 -10.01 -10.00 5.43
N SER A 84 -9.27 -9.71 6.49
CA SER A 84 -8.76 -10.70 7.44
C SER A 84 -9.90 -11.51 8.08
N ARG A 85 -10.96 -10.84 8.55
CA ARG A 85 -12.16 -11.54 9.08
C ARG A 85 -12.84 -12.40 8.01
N ARG A 86 -12.97 -11.89 6.78
CA ARG A 86 -13.56 -12.66 5.67
C ARG A 86 -12.74 -13.87 5.25
N SER A 87 -11.41 -13.79 5.35
CA SER A 87 -10.51 -14.92 5.19
C SER A 87 -10.75 -15.98 6.28
N LYS A 88 -10.87 -15.58 7.56
CA LYS A 88 -11.20 -16.52 8.66
C LYS A 88 -12.54 -17.22 8.46
N ASP A 89 -13.53 -16.50 7.95
CA ASP A 89 -14.87 -17.03 7.65
C ASP A 89 -14.87 -17.98 6.44
N GLY A 90 -13.75 -18.08 5.70
CA GLY A 90 -13.61 -18.91 4.50
C GLY A 90 -14.16 -18.28 3.23
N LEU A 91 -14.56 -17.00 3.27
CA LEU A 91 -15.02 -16.25 2.09
C LEU A 91 -13.86 -15.95 1.13
N LEU A 92 -12.71 -15.60 1.70
CA LEU A 92 -11.47 -15.38 0.95
C LEU A 92 -10.58 -16.61 1.09
N SER A 93 -10.19 -17.17 -0.06
CA SER A 93 -9.23 -18.25 -0.20
C SER A 93 -8.03 -17.77 -1.01
N THR A 94 -6.93 -18.51 -1.01
CA THR A 94 -5.71 -18.19 -1.76
C THR A 94 -5.91 -18.10 -3.27
N THR A 95 -7.04 -18.60 -3.78
CA THR A 95 -7.44 -18.53 -5.19
C THR A 95 -8.48 -17.43 -5.47
N SER A 96 -8.91 -16.68 -4.45
CA SER A 96 -9.91 -15.62 -4.61
C SER A 96 -9.35 -14.47 -5.45
N THR A 97 -10.15 -13.99 -6.40
CA THR A 97 -9.83 -12.82 -7.22
C THR A 97 -10.84 -11.73 -6.98
N TRP A 98 -10.44 -10.46 -7.13
CA TRP A 98 -11.30 -9.29 -6.92
C TRP A 98 -12.67 -9.45 -7.58
N ASP A 99 -12.72 -9.83 -8.86
CA ASP A 99 -13.96 -9.93 -9.63
C ASP A 99 -14.96 -10.97 -9.11
N ILE A 100 -14.50 -11.97 -8.35
CA ILE A 100 -15.35 -13.02 -7.76
C ILE A 100 -15.97 -12.54 -6.46
N VAL A 101 -15.18 -11.87 -5.61
CA VAL A 101 -15.56 -11.53 -4.23
C VAL A 101 -16.04 -10.09 -4.07
N LYS A 102 -15.88 -9.25 -5.11
CA LYS A 102 -16.22 -7.82 -5.08
C LYS A 102 -17.64 -7.58 -4.58
N ASP A 103 -18.63 -8.29 -5.11
CA ASP A 103 -20.03 -8.05 -4.78
C ASP A 103 -20.32 -8.32 -3.29
N GLU A 104 -19.63 -9.28 -2.67
CA GLU A 104 -19.76 -9.60 -1.25
C GLU A 104 -19.01 -8.61 -0.36
N ILE A 105 -17.84 -8.15 -0.83
CA ILE A 105 -17.02 -7.13 -0.16
C ILE A 105 -17.73 -5.77 -0.14
N MET A 106 -18.41 -5.41 -1.23
CA MET A 106 -19.09 -4.12 -1.39
C MET A 106 -20.22 -3.86 -0.39
N ILE A 107 -20.71 -4.92 0.27
CA ILE A 107 -21.77 -4.82 1.28
C ILE A 107 -21.25 -4.18 2.58
N ASP A 108 -19.94 -4.24 2.84
CA ASP A 108 -19.37 -3.79 4.10
C ASP A 108 -19.12 -2.27 4.17
N GLN A 109 -19.24 -1.71 5.37
CA GLN A 109 -18.99 -0.29 5.61
C GLN A 109 -17.52 0.10 5.36
N SER A 110 -16.57 -0.80 5.64
CA SER A 110 -15.14 -0.56 5.42
C SER A 110 -14.84 -0.35 3.93
N TYR A 111 -15.50 -1.11 3.04
CA TYR A 111 -15.43 -0.88 1.59
C TYR A 111 -15.88 0.54 1.22
N THR A 112 -16.97 1.02 1.81
CA THR A 112 -17.50 2.35 1.53
C THR A 112 -16.53 3.46 1.93
N GLN A 113 -15.78 3.30 3.02
CA GLN A 113 -14.77 4.29 3.44
C GLN A 113 -13.59 4.32 2.46
N ILE A 114 -13.03 3.15 2.16
CA ILE A 114 -11.84 3.07 1.31
C ILE A 114 -12.13 3.43 -0.15
N ALA A 115 -13.35 3.15 -0.64
CA ALA A 115 -13.79 3.50 -1.99
C ALA A 115 -13.83 5.02 -2.24
N LYS A 116 -13.85 5.86 -1.19
CA LYS A 116 -13.74 7.33 -1.32
C LYS A 116 -12.41 7.76 -1.96
N HIS A 117 -11.36 6.96 -1.77
CA HIS A 117 -10.03 7.18 -2.37
C HIS A 117 -9.95 6.64 -3.81
N GLY A 118 -11.00 6.00 -4.30
CA GLY A 118 -11.13 5.47 -5.66
C GLY A 118 -11.13 3.94 -5.73
N GLU A 119 -11.77 3.39 -6.78
CA GLU A 119 -11.89 1.94 -6.97
C GLU A 119 -10.52 1.27 -7.15
N ARG A 120 -9.61 1.89 -7.92
CA ARG A 120 -8.25 1.37 -8.13
C ARG A 120 -7.50 1.24 -6.81
N PHE A 121 -7.59 2.24 -5.94
CA PHE A 121 -6.95 2.23 -4.63
C PHE A 121 -7.47 1.09 -3.74
N THR A 122 -8.79 0.87 -3.74
CA THR A 122 -9.40 -0.23 -2.98
C THR A 122 -8.94 -1.59 -3.51
N ARG A 123 -8.88 -1.73 -4.84
CA ARG A 123 -8.38 -2.93 -5.49
C ARG A 123 -6.91 -3.18 -5.17
N ASP A 124 -6.06 -2.14 -5.20
CA ASP A 124 -4.64 -2.26 -4.86
C ASP A 124 -4.47 -2.81 -3.42
N VAL A 125 -5.28 -2.33 -2.47
CA VAL A 125 -5.25 -2.82 -1.08
C VAL A 125 -5.73 -4.26 -0.95
N PHE A 126 -6.74 -4.66 -1.72
CA PHE A 126 -7.17 -6.05 -1.81
C PHE A 126 -6.08 -6.95 -2.40
N ASP A 127 -5.50 -6.55 -3.53
CA ASP A 127 -4.47 -7.34 -4.23
C ASP A 127 -3.22 -7.49 -3.33
N ASP A 128 -2.82 -6.44 -2.61
CA ASP A 128 -1.73 -6.52 -1.63
C ASP A 128 -2.07 -7.45 -0.45
N PHE A 129 -3.31 -7.39 0.07
CA PHE A 129 -3.75 -8.35 1.07
C PHE A 129 -3.71 -9.79 0.55
N MET A 130 -4.15 -10.03 -0.69
CA MET A 130 -4.13 -11.36 -1.31
C MET A 130 -2.70 -11.87 -1.52
N LYS A 131 -1.75 -11.02 -1.89
CA LYS A 131 -0.31 -11.39 -1.96
C LYS A 131 0.20 -11.83 -0.59
N ASP A 132 -0.06 -11.06 0.46
CA ASP A 132 0.32 -11.41 1.82
C ASP A 132 -0.34 -12.73 2.26
N LEU A 133 -1.60 -12.92 1.87
CA LEU A 133 -2.37 -14.14 2.15
C LEU A 133 -1.70 -15.36 1.53
N VAL A 134 -1.41 -15.30 0.23
CA VAL A 134 -0.79 -16.40 -0.51
C VAL A 134 0.63 -16.67 -0.01
N TYR A 135 1.42 -15.63 0.23
CA TYR A 135 2.77 -15.75 0.76
C TYR A 135 2.78 -16.45 2.12
N THR A 136 1.95 -15.98 3.05
CA THR A 136 1.80 -16.55 4.39
C THR A 136 1.37 -18.01 4.32
N TYR A 137 0.37 -18.32 3.49
CA TYR A 137 -0.08 -19.70 3.31
C TYR A 137 1.03 -20.61 2.79
N ARG A 138 1.78 -20.18 1.75
CA ARG A 138 2.89 -20.98 1.19
C ARG A 138 3.98 -21.24 2.21
N HIS A 139 4.36 -20.22 2.97
CA HIS A 139 5.34 -20.33 4.04
C HIS A 139 4.87 -21.31 5.13
N ASP A 140 3.65 -21.14 5.61
CA ASP A 140 3.06 -22.00 6.64
C ASP A 140 2.90 -23.45 6.17
N LYS A 141 2.48 -23.65 4.92
CA LYS A 141 2.40 -24.96 4.27
C LYS A 141 3.77 -25.63 4.18
N ALA A 142 4.80 -24.91 3.72
CA ALA A 142 6.16 -25.43 3.64
C ALA A 142 6.67 -25.87 5.02
N PHE A 143 6.40 -25.08 6.07
CA PHE A 143 6.71 -25.45 7.45
C PHE A 143 5.99 -26.74 7.90
N ILE A 144 4.68 -26.84 7.67
CA ILE A 144 3.91 -28.04 8.05
C ILE A 144 4.44 -29.27 7.31
N VAL A 145 4.67 -29.16 6.01
CA VAL A 145 5.21 -30.25 5.17
C VAL A 145 6.59 -30.69 5.67
N HIS A 146 7.46 -29.73 5.97
CA HIS A 146 8.79 -30.00 6.51
C HIS A 146 8.72 -30.70 7.88
N LEU A 147 7.83 -30.25 8.76
CA LEU A 147 7.63 -30.83 10.09
C LEU A 147 7.20 -32.29 10.02
N LEU A 148 6.23 -32.60 9.15
CA LEU A 148 5.72 -33.97 8.96
C LEU A 148 6.77 -34.88 8.32
N SER A 149 7.48 -34.38 7.32
CA SER A 149 8.55 -35.12 6.62
C SER A 149 9.70 -35.49 7.55
N THR A 150 10.14 -34.54 8.38
CA THR A 150 11.26 -34.73 9.32
C THR A 150 10.94 -35.81 10.35
N ASN A 151 9.67 -35.91 10.76
CA ASN A 151 9.20 -36.90 11.72
C ASN A 151 8.68 -38.20 11.07
N LYS A 152 8.80 -38.31 9.73
CA LYS A 152 8.34 -39.48 8.94
C LYS A 152 6.87 -39.82 9.20
N ILE A 153 6.03 -38.80 9.31
CA ILE A 153 4.59 -38.97 9.53
C ILE A 153 3.89 -38.99 8.18
N ASP A 154 3.37 -40.15 7.83
CA ASP A 154 2.49 -40.31 6.68
C ASP A 154 1.09 -39.83 7.05
N LEU A 155 0.62 -38.77 6.39
CA LEU A 155 -0.74 -38.29 6.53
C LEU A 155 -1.69 -39.25 5.82
N VAL A 156 -2.18 -40.24 6.56
CA VAL A 156 -3.28 -41.09 6.08
C VAL A 156 -4.59 -40.33 6.31
N PRO A 157 -5.43 -40.09 5.28
CA PRO A 157 -6.70 -39.38 5.42
C PRO A 157 -7.63 -39.99 6.48
N SER A 158 -7.52 -41.31 6.72
CA SER A 158 -8.31 -42.00 7.74
C SER A 158 -7.89 -41.68 9.18
N ALA A 159 -6.64 -41.29 9.43
CA ALA A 159 -6.13 -40.95 10.76
C ALA A 159 -6.38 -39.48 11.14
N CYS A 160 -6.50 -38.60 10.16
CA CYS A 160 -6.85 -37.19 10.32
C CYS A 160 -8.28 -36.92 9.85
N SER A 161 -9.26 -37.70 10.32
CA SER A 161 -10.66 -37.53 9.90
C SER A 161 -11.29 -36.20 10.37
N THR A 162 -10.71 -35.56 11.39
CA THR A 162 -11.15 -34.26 11.91
C THR A 162 -9.99 -33.27 12.00
N TYR A 163 -10.32 -31.98 11.93
CA TYR A 163 -9.34 -30.91 12.06
C TYR A 163 -8.66 -30.92 13.44
N GLU A 164 -9.41 -31.22 14.51
CA GLU A 164 -8.85 -31.30 15.86
C GLU A 164 -7.77 -32.39 15.98
N ASN A 165 -7.98 -33.55 15.35
CA ASN A 165 -6.99 -34.62 15.33
C ASN A 165 -5.73 -34.20 14.57
N PHE A 166 -5.90 -33.47 13.46
CA PHE A 166 -4.80 -32.89 12.71
C PHE A 166 -4.00 -31.87 13.55
N VAL A 167 -4.68 -30.99 14.29
CA VAL A 167 -4.02 -30.02 15.19
C VAL A 167 -3.22 -30.73 16.30
N GLN A 168 -3.80 -31.75 16.94
CA GLN A 168 -3.11 -32.53 17.97
C GLN A 168 -1.90 -33.28 17.40
N LEU A 169 -2.02 -33.81 16.18
CA LEU A 169 -0.91 -34.43 15.46
C LEU A 169 0.23 -33.42 15.22
N LEU A 170 -0.08 -32.22 14.71
CA LEU A 170 0.94 -31.20 14.48
C LEU A 170 1.64 -30.78 15.78
N LEU A 171 0.89 -30.53 16.86
CA LEU A 171 1.45 -30.12 18.15
C LEU A 171 2.31 -31.22 18.78
N SER A 172 1.85 -32.47 18.72
CA SER A 172 2.64 -33.61 19.23
C SER A 172 3.92 -33.83 18.42
N THR A 173 3.87 -33.61 17.10
CA THR A 173 5.00 -33.73 16.17
C THR A 173 6.02 -32.61 16.35
N ALA A 174 5.55 -31.37 16.55
CA ALA A 174 6.40 -30.21 16.79
C ALA A 174 7.27 -30.37 18.04
N GLY A 175 6.76 -31.10 19.05
CA GLY A 175 7.39 -31.20 20.35
C GLY A 175 7.66 -29.81 20.95
N LYS A 176 8.70 -29.69 21.78
CA LYS A 176 9.09 -28.40 22.39
C LYS A 176 9.86 -27.49 21.45
N THR A 177 10.49 -28.05 20.41
CA THR A 177 11.42 -27.32 19.53
C THR A 177 10.68 -26.38 18.58
N PHE A 178 9.53 -26.82 18.07
CA PHE A 178 8.75 -26.06 17.09
C PHE A 178 7.35 -25.68 17.59
N GLU A 179 7.11 -25.79 18.91
CA GLU A 179 5.79 -25.54 19.51
C GLU A 179 5.30 -24.12 19.22
N SER A 180 6.20 -23.14 19.27
CA SER A 180 5.88 -21.73 19.11
C SER A 180 5.48 -21.40 17.67
N GLU A 181 6.24 -21.92 16.71
CA GLU A 181 6.03 -21.81 15.27
C GLU A 181 4.74 -22.53 14.87
N CYS A 182 4.52 -23.75 15.39
CA CYS A 182 3.31 -24.50 15.14
C CYS A 182 2.07 -23.77 15.67
N LYS A 183 2.12 -23.21 16.89
CA LYS A 183 1.03 -22.38 17.42
C LYS A 183 0.78 -21.15 16.58
N LYS A 184 1.82 -20.47 16.08
CA LYS A 184 1.68 -19.32 15.17
C LYS A 184 0.94 -19.69 13.90
N VAL A 185 1.27 -20.82 13.27
CA VAL A 185 0.61 -21.31 12.05
C VAL A 185 -0.85 -21.69 12.32
N LEU A 186 -1.14 -22.28 13.49
CA LEU A 186 -2.48 -22.70 13.89
C LEU A 186 -3.41 -21.54 14.30
N GLN A 187 -2.84 -20.46 14.85
CA GLN A 187 -3.58 -19.35 15.46
C GLN A 187 -3.45 -18.03 14.68
N ARG A 188 -2.81 -18.05 13.50
CA ARG A 188 -2.55 -16.82 12.74
C ARG A 188 -3.86 -16.14 12.38
N GLU A 189 -3.95 -14.85 12.67
CA GLU A 189 -5.19 -14.11 12.52
C GLU A 189 -5.58 -13.92 11.05
N SER A 190 -4.66 -13.82 10.11
CA SER A 190 -5.04 -13.56 8.72
C SER A 190 -5.54 -14.80 7.96
N ILE A 191 -5.12 -16.01 8.37
CA ILE A 191 -5.37 -17.25 7.62
C ILE A 191 -5.44 -18.43 8.58
N ALA A 192 -6.47 -19.26 8.42
CA ALA A 192 -6.42 -20.62 8.95
C ALA A 192 -5.56 -21.50 8.01
N SER A 193 -4.27 -21.18 7.83
CA SER A 193 -3.37 -21.86 6.87
C SER A 193 -3.39 -23.38 7.06
N ALA A 194 -3.35 -23.83 8.33
CA ALA A 194 -3.45 -25.23 8.68
C ALA A 194 -4.78 -25.87 8.30
N LYS A 195 -5.89 -25.12 8.38
CA LYS A 195 -7.22 -25.57 7.99
C LYS A 195 -7.34 -25.70 6.47
N ILE A 196 -6.86 -24.71 5.71
CA ILE A 196 -6.81 -24.77 4.25
C ILE A 196 -5.98 -25.98 3.81
N PHE A 197 -4.81 -26.17 4.41
CA PHE A 197 -3.96 -27.31 4.11
C PHE A 197 -4.63 -28.66 4.49
N PHE A 198 -5.33 -28.71 5.62
CA PHE A 198 -6.11 -29.88 6.02
C PHE A 198 -7.21 -30.22 4.99
N GLU A 199 -7.96 -29.21 4.54
CA GLU A 199 -8.98 -29.38 3.48
C GLU A 199 -8.35 -29.86 2.17
N GLU A 200 -7.16 -29.34 1.78
CA GLU A 200 -6.43 -29.83 0.61
C GLU A 200 -6.04 -31.31 0.74
N ILE A 201 -5.58 -31.76 1.92
CA ILE A 201 -5.23 -33.17 2.17
C ILE A 201 -6.46 -34.07 2.01
N LEU A 202 -7.61 -33.65 2.53
CA LEU A 202 -8.86 -34.41 2.42
C LEU A 202 -9.33 -34.56 0.97
N VAL A 203 -9.12 -33.54 0.13
CA VAL A 203 -9.48 -33.58 -1.30
C VAL A 203 -8.52 -34.45 -2.12
N THR A 204 -7.26 -34.55 -1.70
CA THR A 204 -6.19 -35.24 -2.47
C THR A 204 -5.98 -36.72 -2.10
N ASP A 205 -6.91 -37.31 -1.34
CA ASP A 205 -6.86 -38.70 -0.85
C ASP A 205 -5.52 -39.06 -0.17
N GLY A 206 -4.83 -38.07 0.41
CA GLY A 206 -3.54 -38.25 1.09
C GLY A 206 -2.41 -38.77 0.20
N SER A 207 -2.57 -38.69 -1.12
CA SER A 207 -1.54 -39.16 -2.05
C SER A 207 -0.30 -38.25 -1.98
N ALA A 208 0.86 -38.90 -1.88
CA ALA A 208 2.20 -38.34 -1.68
C ALA A 208 2.66 -37.23 -2.67
N SER A 209 1.82 -36.85 -3.63
CA SER A 209 2.09 -35.78 -4.61
C SER A 209 2.28 -34.39 -3.98
N LEU A 210 1.84 -34.16 -2.74
CA LEU A 210 1.99 -32.87 -2.04
C LEU A 210 3.42 -32.63 -1.50
N LEU A 211 4.24 -33.67 -1.38
CA LEU A 211 5.63 -33.56 -0.88
C LEU A 211 6.64 -33.16 -1.98
N GLU A 212 6.28 -33.29 -3.26
CA GLU A 212 7.21 -33.03 -4.37
C GLU A 212 7.17 -31.59 -4.89
N THR A 213 6.13 -30.80 -4.60
CA THR A 213 5.93 -29.52 -5.31
C THR A 213 6.59 -28.30 -4.67
N THR A 214 7.24 -28.40 -3.50
CA THR A 214 7.77 -27.23 -2.77
C THR A 214 9.29 -27.03 -2.87
N LEU A 215 10.00 -27.80 -3.70
CA LEU A 215 11.45 -27.64 -3.93
C LEU A 215 11.80 -27.19 -5.35
N SER A 216 10.84 -26.63 -6.09
CA SER A 216 11.16 -25.85 -7.30
C SER A 216 11.74 -24.50 -6.88
N LYS A 217 13.03 -24.54 -6.55
CA LYS A 217 14.08 -23.57 -6.86
C LYS A 217 13.62 -22.28 -7.57
N ASP A 218 12.84 -21.44 -6.90
CA ASP A 218 12.79 -20.01 -7.19
C ASP A 218 14.07 -19.40 -6.63
N THR A 219 15.12 -19.52 -7.44
CA THR A 219 16.33 -18.71 -7.27
C THR A 219 15.96 -17.33 -7.82
N GLU A 220 15.11 -16.60 -7.10
CA GLU A 220 15.01 -15.16 -7.31
C GLU A 220 16.34 -14.59 -6.82
N LYS A 221 17.07 -14.17 -7.83
CA LYS A 221 18.34 -13.47 -7.78
C LYS A 221 18.08 -12.13 -7.08
N ASP A 222 18.18 -12.13 -5.76
CA ASP A 222 18.28 -10.90 -4.97
C ASP A 222 19.61 -10.24 -5.33
N ASP A 223 19.55 -9.40 -6.37
CA ASP A 223 20.57 -8.43 -6.69
C ASP A 223 20.59 -7.39 -5.56
N ASN A 224 21.43 -7.66 -4.56
CA ASN A 224 22.48 -6.75 -4.12
C ASN A 224 22.13 -5.25 -4.12
N ASP A 225 21.31 -4.80 -3.16
CA ASP A 225 21.21 -3.36 -2.84
C ASP A 225 22.28 -3.02 -1.79
N SER A 226 23.48 -2.78 -2.32
CA SER A 226 24.62 -2.21 -1.62
C SER A 226 24.29 -0.76 -1.28
N SER A 227 24.09 -0.50 0.01
CA SER A 227 24.11 0.85 0.60
C SER A 227 25.48 1.49 0.35
N ASP A 228 25.62 2.18 -0.78
CA ASP A 228 26.76 3.00 -1.15
C ASP A 228 26.50 4.44 -0.67
N ASP A 229 27.19 4.81 0.42
CA ASP A 229 27.31 6.18 0.92
C ASP A 229 28.18 6.99 -0.04
N GLY A 230 27.59 7.35 -1.17
CA GLY A 230 28.19 8.20 -2.20
C GLY A 230 28.53 9.59 -1.67
N GLU A 231 29.81 9.76 -1.36
CA GLU A 231 30.50 11.00 -1.06
C GLU A 231 30.30 12.01 -2.23
N ILE A 232 29.58 13.09 -1.95
CA ILE A 232 29.30 14.17 -2.91
C ILE A 232 30.60 14.92 -3.16
N SER A 233 31.20 14.70 -4.34
CA SER A 233 32.26 15.56 -4.86
C SER A 233 31.63 16.75 -5.58
N GLU A 234 32.07 17.92 -5.14
CA GLU A 234 31.83 19.25 -5.67
C GLU A 234 32.53 19.42 -7.03
N ASP A 235 31.98 20.32 -7.85
CA ASP A 235 32.56 20.92 -9.07
C ASP A 235 32.29 20.23 -10.42
N GLY A 236 31.59 20.96 -11.31
CA GLY A 236 31.40 20.55 -12.70
C GLY A 236 30.42 21.39 -13.51
N GLU A 237 30.70 22.68 -13.64
CA GLU A 237 30.11 23.65 -14.58
C GLU A 237 30.06 23.11 -16.03
N VAL A 238 28.87 22.95 -16.63
CA VAL A 238 28.72 22.83 -18.09
C VAL A 238 27.42 23.50 -18.58
N CYS A 239 27.59 24.21 -19.69
CA CYS A 239 26.67 25.09 -20.40
C CYS A 239 25.31 24.50 -20.77
N SER A 240 24.27 25.33 -20.65
CA SER A 240 22.99 25.14 -21.32
C SER A 240 23.15 25.40 -22.83
N GLU A 241 22.77 24.43 -23.65
CA GLU A 241 22.52 24.60 -25.08
C GLU A 241 21.02 24.43 -25.36
N ASP A 242 20.53 25.30 -26.23
CA ASP A 242 19.14 25.52 -26.59
C ASP A 242 18.52 24.34 -27.35
N GLY A 243 17.23 24.09 -27.11
CA GLY A 243 16.47 23.00 -27.74
C GLY A 243 14.98 23.31 -27.79
N GLU A 244 14.62 24.20 -28.69
CA GLU A 244 13.27 24.56 -29.14
C GLU A 244 12.64 23.42 -29.95
N ILE A 245 11.48 22.87 -29.54
CA ILE A 245 10.59 22.11 -30.43
C ILE A 245 9.12 22.42 -30.12
N GLN A 246 8.40 22.76 -31.19
CA GLN A 246 7.01 23.15 -31.33
C GLN A 246 5.99 21.99 -31.19
N GLU A 247 4.87 22.33 -30.56
CA GLU A 247 3.46 22.26 -31.02
C GLU A 247 2.88 21.04 -31.80
N GLU A 248 1.67 20.68 -31.34
CA GLU A 248 0.47 20.12 -32.01
C GLU A 248 0.32 18.61 -32.30
N GLY A 249 -0.86 18.09 -31.92
CA GLY A 249 -1.37 16.78 -32.34
C GLY A 249 -2.55 16.22 -31.53
N GLU A 250 -3.76 16.73 -31.78
CA GLU A 250 -5.07 16.20 -31.32
C GLU A 250 -5.39 14.74 -31.77
N LEU A 251 -5.86 13.91 -30.81
CA LEU A 251 -6.99 12.93 -30.79
C LEU A 251 -7.19 11.89 -31.95
N PRO A 252 -7.86 10.69 -31.76
CA PRO A 252 -8.98 10.43 -30.85
C PRO A 252 -9.13 9.03 -30.17
N SER A 253 -10.07 9.04 -29.22
CA SER A 253 -10.97 8.02 -28.68
C SER A 253 -11.20 6.72 -29.46
N ILE A 254 -11.20 5.58 -28.75
CA ILE A 254 -11.87 4.35 -29.18
C ILE A 254 -12.64 3.71 -28.02
N HIS A 255 -13.96 3.91 -28.06
CA HIS A 255 -14.95 3.18 -27.29
C HIS A 255 -15.44 1.99 -28.15
N THR A 256 -15.70 0.84 -27.50
CA THR A 256 -16.71 -0.17 -27.90
C THR A 256 -16.32 -1.27 -28.92
N VAL A 257 -15.87 -2.44 -28.46
CA VAL A 257 -16.30 -3.78 -28.96
C VAL A 257 -15.95 -4.80 -27.85
N LEU A 258 -16.85 -5.43 -27.09
CA LEU A 258 -17.44 -6.75 -27.40
C LEU A 258 -18.42 -7.16 -26.27
N LYS A 259 -19.67 -6.72 -26.38
CA LYS A 259 -20.82 -7.51 -25.88
C LYS A 259 -21.21 -8.46 -27.01
N LYS A 260 -20.98 -9.76 -26.84
CA LYS A 260 -21.80 -10.87 -27.41
C LYS A 260 -21.12 -12.21 -27.15
N ARG A 261 -21.58 -12.92 -26.13
CA ARG A 261 -21.76 -14.38 -26.12
C ARG A 261 -22.49 -14.83 -24.84
N ARG A 262 -23.78 -14.47 -24.78
CA ARG A 262 -24.81 -15.23 -24.06
C ARG A 262 -25.98 -15.31 -25.01
N LEU A 263 -26.15 -16.49 -25.63
CA LEU A 263 -27.40 -17.05 -26.13
C LEU A 263 -27.05 -18.31 -26.95
N LEU A 264 -27.48 -19.45 -26.41
CA LEU A 264 -27.72 -20.79 -26.99
C LEU A 264 -27.48 -21.76 -25.81
N LYS A 265 -28.53 -22.01 -25.04
CA LYS A 265 -29.35 -23.24 -25.08
C LYS A 265 -28.62 -24.41 -24.45
#